data_AF-A0A8D8DWI1-F1
#
_entry.id   AF-A0A8D8DWI1-F1
#
_cell.length_a   1.000
_cell.length_b   1.000
_cell.length_c   1.000
_cell.angle_alpha   90.00
_cell.angle_beta   90.00
_cell.angle_gamma   90.00
#
_symmetry.space_group_name_H-M   'P 1'
#
loop_
_entity.id
_entity.type
_entity.pdbx_description
1 polymer ?
#
loop_
_entity_poly.entity_id
_entity_poly.type
_entity_poly.pdbx_seq_one_letter_code
_entity_poly.pdbx_strand_id
1 'polypeptide(L)'
;MLAVISLIVMLNVGVDLGELLPLIENVVCPADSANVTACIIEAVETIKEPLITGDYGDGVKGIVLDPYVINKLEVNRGPSFKASLKNVLITGVRNFQIEKLR
;
A
#
# COMPACT_ATOMS: atom_id res chain seq x y z
N MET A 1 -1.38 -25.85 19.85
CA MET A 1 -2.08 -25.50 18.59
C MET A 1 -2.23 -23.97 18.41
N LEU A 2 -2.60 -23.19 19.44
CA LEU A 2 -2.67 -21.71 19.35
C LEU A 2 -1.32 -21.02 19.06
N ALA A 3 -0.21 -21.50 19.63
CA ALA A 3 1.11 -20.89 19.43
C ALA A 3 1.59 -20.96 17.96
N VAL A 4 1.22 -22.03 17.25
CA VAL A 4 1.60 -22.23 15.84
C VAL A 4 0.80 -21.28 14.94
N ILE A 5 -0.48 -21.07 15.23
CA ILE A 5 -1.33 -20.13 14.49
C ILE A 5 -0.83 -18.69 14.68
N SER A 6 -0.46 -18.32 15.91
CA SER A 6 0.08 -16.98 16.19
C SER A 6 1.42 -16.74 15.49
N LEU A 7 2.27 -17.77 15.38
CA LEU A 7 3.54 -17.69 14.66
C LEU A 7 3.34 -17.56 13.14
N ILE A 8 2.38 -18.30 12.56
CA ILE A 8 2.03 -18.24 11.14
C ILE A 8 1.46 -16.86 10.78
N VAL A 9 0.62 -16.28 11.65
CA VAL A 9 0.06 -14.93 11.44
C VAL A 9 1.17 -13.87 11.48
N MET A 10 2.12 -13.98 12.42
CA MET A 10 3.27 -13.06 12.49
C MET A 10 4.23 -13.21 11.31
N LEU A 11 4.44 -14.46 10.83
CA LEU A 11 5.24 -14.72 9.63
C LEU A 11 4.57 -14.14 8.39
N ASN A 12 3.27 -14.37 8.18
CA ASN A 12 2.55 -13.83 7.01
C ASN A 12 2.51 -12.29 6.98
N VAL A 13 2.40 -11.61 8.13
CA VAL A 13 2.45 -10.14 8.19
C VAL A 13 3.88 -9.61 7.97
N GLY A 14 4.90 -10.39 8.32
CA GLY A 14 6.31 -10.03 8.10
C GLY A 14 6.76 -10.16 6.64
N VAL A 15 6.14 -11.03 5.83
CA VAL A 15 6.55 -11.23 4.43
C VAL A 15 6.16 -10.04 3.54
N ASP A 16 4.99 -9.45 3.77
CA ASP A 16 4.53 -8.28 2.97
C ASP A 16 5.31 -6.99 3.30
N LEU A 17 5.90 -6.88 4.49
CA LEU A 17 6.76 -5.72 4.83
C LEU A 17 8.16 -5.83 4.23
N GLY A 18 8.62 -7.05 3.91
CA GLY A 18 9.97 -7.31 3.42
C GLY A 18 10.26 -6.67 2.05
N GLU A 19 9.23 -6.55 1.22
CA GLU A 19 9.34 -6.06 -0.16
C GLU A 19 9.38 -4.52 -0.26
N LEU A 20 8.91 -3.83 0.78
CA LEU A 20 8.88 -2.36 0.87
C LEU A 20 10.16 -1.77 1.45
N LEU A 21 10.91 -2.56 2.23
CA LEU A 21 12.16 -2.14 2.87
C LEU A 21 13.16 -1.42 1.93
N PRO A 22 13.49 -1.95 0.73
CA PRO A 22 14.47 -1.30 -0.14
C PRO A 22 14.01 0.07 -0.66
N LEU A 23 12.70 0.34 -0.70
CA LEU A 23 12.17 1.64 -1.16
C LEU A 23 12.26 2.74 -0.11
N ILE A 24 12.29 2.39 1.18
CA ILE A 24 12.22 3.35 2.29
C ILE A 24 13.47 3.35 3.19
N GLU A 25 14.42 2.43 2.98
CA GLU A 25 15.63 2.28 3.81
C GLU A 25 16.44 3.58 3.92
N ASN A 26 16.43 4.41 2.88
CA ASN A 26 17.17 5.67 2.83
C ASN A 26 16.32 6.91 3.16
N VAL A 27 15.02 6.76 3.43
CA VAL A 27 14.13 7.89 3.67
C VAL A 27 13.85 8.05 5.16
N VAL A 28 14.81 8.66 5.86
CA VAL A 28 14.70 8.94 7.29
C VAL A 28 14.29 10.40 7.49
N CYS A 29 13.04 10.62 7.91
CA CYS A 29 12.56 11.95 8.29
C CYS A 29 12.80 12.18 9.80
N PRO A 30 13.69 13.11 10.19
CA PRO A 30 13.94 13.39 11.60
C PRO A 30 12.69 14.02 12.21
N ALA A 31 12.10 13.35 13.22
CA ALA A 31 10.86 13.77 13.87
C ALA A 31 10.92 15.18 14.48
N ASP A 32 12.13 15.66 14.80
CA ASP A 32 12.37 16.93 15.49
C ASP A 32 12.78 18.08 14.53
N SER A 33 12.68 17.85 13.21
CA SER A 33 13.00 18.88 12.22
C SER A 33 11.80 19.80 11.96
N ALA A 34 12.06 21.09 11.74
CA ALA A 34 11.01 22.07 11.40
C ALA A 34 10.24 21.72 10.09
N ASN A 35 10.73 20.76 9.30
CA ASN A 35 10.24 20.40 7.97
C ASN A 35 9.83 18.92 7.84
N VAL A 36 9.48 18.24 8.95
CA VAL A 36 9.05 16.82 8.93
C VAL A 36 7.97 16.56 7.88
N THR A 37 6.96 17.43 7.81
CA THR A 37 5.85 17.33 6.84
C THR A 37 6.35 17.30 5.39
N ALA A 38 7.29 18.18 5.04
CA ALA A 38 7.84 18.24 3.70
C ALA A 38 8.66 16.97 3.38
N CYS A 39 9.44 16.49 4.35
CA CYS A 39 10.20 15.25 4.22
C CYS A 39 9.28 14.04 3.98
N ILE A 40 8.16 13.93 4.71
CA ILE A 40 7.20 12.82 4.52
C ILE A 40 6.55 12.91 3.13
N ILE A 41 6.18 14.10 2.67
CA ILE A 41 5.59 14.26 1.34
C ILE A 41 6.59 13.83 0.26
N GLU A 42 7.84 14.27 0.36
CA GLU A 42 8.90 13.89 -0.58
C GLU A 42 9.20 12.38 -0.55
N ALA A 43 9.17 11.78 0.65
CA ALA A 43 9.27 10.34 0.83
C ALA A 43 8.17 9.59 0.06
N VAL A 44 6.92 10.04 0.21
CA VAL A 44 5.78 9.42 -0.45
C VAL A 44 5.84 9.59 -1.97
N GLU A 45 6.28 10.73 -2.47
CA GLU A 45 6.46 10.94 -3.91
C GLU A 45 7.57 10.03 -4.49
N THR A 46 8.60 9.70 -3.70
CA THR A 46 9.66 8.76 -4.12
C THR A 46 9.15 7.33 -4.27
N ILE A 47 8.30 6.86 -3.36
CA ILE A 47 7.74 5.50 -3.42
C ILE A 47 6.54 5.37 -4.37
N LYS A 48 6.00 6.49 -4.86
CA LYS A 48 4.79 6.53 -5.68
C LYS A 48 4.89 5.70 -6.95
N GLU A 49 5.88 5.97 -7.81
CA GLU A 49 6.03 5.23 -9.07
C GLU A 49 6.30 3.73 -8.86
N PRO A 50 7.15 3.31 -7.91
CA PRO A 50 7.27 1.89 -7.53
C PRO A 50 5.94 1.23 -7.15
N LEU A 51 5.10 1.90 -6.35
CA LEU A 51 3.78 1.40 -5.97
C LEU A 51 2.80 1.33 -7.16
N ILE A 52 2.87 2.29 -8.09
CA ILE A 52 2.03 2.30 -9.29
C ILE A 52 2.42 1.17 -10.23
N THR A 53 3.71 0.99 -10.49
CA THR A 53 4.24 0.01 -11.45
C THR A 53 4.34 -1.39 -10.88
N GLY A 54 4.35 -1.54 -9.55
CA GLY A 54 4.67 -2.79 -8.86
C GLY A 54 6.14 -3.16 -8.94
N ASP A 55 7.03 -2.24 -9.34
CA ASP A 55 8.47 -2.45 -9.46
C ASP A 55 9.22 -1.81 -8.30
N TYR A 56 9.68 -2.62 -7.35
CA TYR A 56 10.30 -2.16 -6.11
C TYR A 56 11.84 -2.09 -6.22
N GLY A 57 12.40 -2.39 -7.40
CA GLY A 57 13.83 -2.47 -7.62
C GLY A 57 14.41 -3.85 -7.27
N ASP A 58 15.66 -4.11 -7.65
CA ASP A 58 16.41 -5.33 -7.33
C ASP A 58 15.69 -6.67 -7.64
N GLY A 59 14.82 -6.65 -8.65
CA GLY A 59 14.02 -7.81 -9.05
C GLY A 59 12.82 -8.09 -8.14
N VAL A 60 12.58 -7.27 -7.12
CA VAL A 60 11.41 -7.33 -6.25
C VAL A 60 10.20 -6.77 -6.99
N LYS A 61 9.17 -7.60 -7.12
CA LYS A 61 7.87 -7.23 -7.69
C LYS A 61 6.82 -7.33 -6.61
N GLY A 62 6.03 -6.28 -6.45
CA GLY A 62 4.92 -6.26 -5.52
C GLY A 62 3.61 -5.93 -6.21
N ILE A 63 2.66 -5.41 -5.44
CA ILE A 63 1.33 -5.10 -5.95
C ILE A 63 1.38 -3.87 -6.86
N VAL A 64 0.67 -3.95 -8.00
CA VAL A 64 0.44 -2.85 -8.94
C VAL A 64 -0.79 -2.07 -8.49
N LEU A 65 -0.66 -0.79 -8.14
CA LEU A 65 -1.78 0.02 -7.68
C LEU A 65 -2.58 0.73 -8.78
N ASP A 66 -2.04 0.85 -10.00
CA ASP A 66 -2.76 1.44 -11.13
C ASP A 66 -2.29 0.87 -12.48
N PRO A 67 -3.13 0.15 -13.24
CA PRO A 67 -4.50 -0.21 -12.89
C PRO A 67 -4.56 -1.35 -11.87
N TYR A 68 -5.46 -1.23 -10.89
CA TYR A 68 -5.70 -2.29 -9.90
C TYR A 68 -6.98 -3.07 -10.22
N VAL A 69 -6.88 -4.40 -10.24
CA VAL A 69 -8.00 -5.29 -10.58
C VAL A 69 -8.53 -5.97 -9.33
N ILE A 70 -9.82 -5.77 -9.04
CA ILE A 70 -10.55 -6.51 -8.01
C ILE A 70 -11.43 -7.55 -8.70
N ASN A 71 -11.06 -8.82 -8.55
CA ASN A 71 -11.79 -9.94 -9.16
C ASN A 71 -13.25 -10.02 -8.69
N LYS A 72 -13.49 -9.73 -7.41
CA LYS A 72 -14.83 -9.74 -6.81
C LYS A 72 -14.94 -8.65 -5.75
N LEU A 73 -15.90 -7.76 -5.92
CA LEU A 73 -16.24 -6.71 -4.95
C LEU A 73 -17.69 -6.89 -4.52
N GLU A 74 -17.91 -7.08 -3.23
CA GLU A 74 -19.26 -7.15 -2.65
C GLU A 74 -19.53 -5.88 -1.85
N VAL A 75 -20.60 -5.18 -2.21
CA VAL A 75 -21.09 -4.00 -1.49
C VAL A 75 -22.38 -4.37 -0.80
N ASN A 76 -22.36 -4.44 0.53
CA ASN A 76 -23.52 -4.74 1.35
C ASN A 76 -23.85 -3.51 2.23
N ARG A 77 -24.92 -2.78 1.88
CA ARG A 77 -25.45 -1.69 2.71
C ARG A 77 -26.82 -2.06 3.26
N GLY A 78 -26.79 -2.85 4.34
CA GLY A 78 -28.01 -3.27 5.05
C GLY A 78 -28.89 -4.24 4.24
N PRO A 79 -30.15 -4.44 4.68
CA PRO A 79 -31.05 -5.40 4.05
C PRO A 79 -31.52 -4.98 2.64
N SER A 80 -31.51 -3.68 2.34
CA SER A 80 -32.12 -3.13 1.13
C SER A 80 -31.16 -2.96 -0.05
N PHE A 81 -29.85 -3.05 0.16
CA PHE A 81 -28.87 -2.89 -0.92
C PHE A 81 -27.72 -3.88 -0.82
N LYS A 82 -27.65 -4.77 -1.82
CA LYS A 82 -26.55 -5.70 -2.04
C LYS A 82 -26.12 -5.62 -3.51
N ALA A 83 -24.83 -5.44 -3.76
CA ALA A 83 -24.25 -5.47 -5.10
C ALA A 83 -23.05 -6.41 -5.12
N SER A 84 -22.94 -7.21 -6.18
CA SER A 84 -21.77 -8.06 -6.45
C SER A 84 -21.20 -7.66 -7.81
N LEU A 85 -19.99 -7.13 -7.79
CA LEU A 85 -19.26 -6.70 -8.97
C LEU A 85 -18.13 -7.71 -9.21
N LYS A 86 -17.86 -7.99 -10.48
CA LYS A 86 -16.76 -8.87 -10.92
C LYS A 86 -15.84 -8.10 -11.84
N ASN A 87 -14.55 -8.40 -11.79
CA ASN A 87 -13.52 -7.81 -12.64
C ASN A 87 -13.55 -6.27 -12.60
N VAL A 88 -13.62 -5.70 -11.40
CA VAL A 88 -13.62 -4.24 -11.22
C VAL A 88 -12.21 -3.72 -11.50
N LEU A 89 -12.10 -2.87 -12.50
CA LEU A 89 -10.86 -2.16 -12.83
C LEU A 89 -10.86 -0.80 -12.15
N ILE A 90 -9.88 -0.56 -11.29
CA ILE A 90 -9.64 0.72 -10.65
C ILE A 90 -8.48 1.40 -11.38
N THR A 91 -8.71 2.63 -11.83
CA THR A 91 -7.70 3.45 -12.53
C THR A 91 -7.62 4.84 -11.94
N GLY A 92 -6.47 5.51 -12.09
CA GLY A 92 -6.27 6.91 -11.70
C GLY A 92 -5.68 7.09 -10.31
N VAL A 93 -5.37 6.00 -9.60
CA VAL A 93 -4.66 6.02 -8.32
C VAL A 93 -3.30 6.71 -8.46
N ARG A 94 -2.65 6.61 -9.63
CA ARG A 94 -1.37 7.28 -9.91
C ARG A 94 -1.37 8.79 -9.70
N ASN A 95 -2.55 9.43 -9.73
CA ASN A 95 -2.69 10.87 -9.60
C ASN A 95 -3.01 11.31 -8.17
N PHE A 96 -2.86 10.45 -7.16
CA PHE A 96 -3.10 10.84 -5.77
C PHE A 96 -2.19 12.01 -5.36
N GLN A 97 -2.69 12.87 -4.48
CA GLN A 97 -1.95 13.99 -3.90
C GLN A 97 -2.18 14.01 -2.39
N ILE A 98 -1.14 14.30 -1.62
CA ILE A 98 -1.25 14.48 -0.18
C ILE A 98 -1.70 15.92 0.09
N GLU A 99 -2.96 16.09 0.49
CA GLU A 99 -3.48 17.42 0.86
C GLU A 99 -3.19 17.78 2.31
N LYS A 100 -3.14 16.79 3.22
CA LYS A 100 -2.97 17.01 4.65
C LYS A 100 -2.36 15.80 5.35
N LEU A 101 -1.30 16.04 6.12
CA LEU A 101 -0.75 15.11 7.10
C LEU A 101 -1.31 15.48 8.49
N ARG A 102 -1.69 14.47 9.29
CA ARG A 102 -2.23 14.63 10.64
C ARG A 102 -1.22 14.24 11.70
#